data_AF-A0A8T7HJC8-F1
#
_entry.id   AF-A0A8T7HJC8-F1
#
_cell.length_a   1.000
_cell.length_b   1.000
_cell.length_c   1.000
_cell.angle_alpha   90.00
_cell.angle_beta   90.00
_cell.angle_gamma   90.00
#
_symmetry.space_group_name_H-M   'P 1'
#
loop_
_entity.id
_entity.type
_entity.pdbx_description
1 polymer ?
#
loop_
_entity_poly.entity_id
_entity_poly.type
_entity_poly.pdbx_seq_one_letter_code
_entity_poly.pdbx_strand_id
1 'polypeptide(L)'
;MEFNLTKIKFSNNDLKSGIKIPKILTKELAEFLGIMIGDGHIGKYKNKLGKNSYLHYEMNICGNIKDKNYYKTHVNNLFFEIFNTKFNFFTIKKKNAIILRKDSKAIYFFLSKIIGIPSRKDNVSIPSCILRGSKKVKSYFLKGFADADFCLTVKYKPNKYPVIHGTSKSKTLITQSSKNFK
;
A
#
# COMPACT_ATOMS: atom_id res chain seq x y z
N MET A 1 16.01 -6.90 -9.35
CA MET A 1 15.22 -8.07 -8.90
C MET A 1 13.97 -8.13 -9.76
N GLU A 2 13.73 -9.25 -10.43
CA GLU A 2 12.54 -9.46 -11.25
C GLU A 2 11.47 -10.27 -10.51
N PHE A 3 10.20 -10.03 -10.84
CA PHE A 3 9.06 -10.71 -10.27
C PHE A 3 8.58 -11.83 -11.20
N ASN A 4 8.35 -13.01 -10.63
CA ASN A 4 7.70 -14.11 -11.35
C ASN A 4 6.18 -13.87 -11.42
N LEU A 5 5.68 -13.48 -12.59
CA LEU A 5 4.27 -13.08 -12.77
C LEU A 5 3.33 -14.24 -13.14
N THR A 6 3.81 -15.49 -13.18
CA THR A 6 3.01 -16.67 -13.61
C THR A 6 1.76 -16.90 -12.76
N LYS A 7 1.74 -16.44 -11.51
CA LYS A 7 0.60 -16.59 -10.59
C LYS A 7 -0.47 -15.51 -10.73
N ILE A 8 -0.29 -14.54 -11.62
CA ILE A 8 -1.20 -13.40 -11.76
C ILE A 8 -2.37 -13.76 -12.66
N LYS A 9 -3.57 -13.40 -12.21
CA LYS A 9 -4.81 -13.62 -12.95
C LYS A 9 -5.44 -12.28 -13.29
N PHE A 10 -5.63 -12.03 -14.57
CA PHE A 10 -6.38 -10.87 -15.05
C PHE A 10 -7.88 -11.17 -15.08
N SER A 11 -8.69 -10.14 -14.89
CA SER A 11 -10.10 -10.13 -15.25
C SER A 11 -10.31 -9.40 -16.57
N ASN A 12 -11.47 -9.58 -17.20
CA ASN A 12 -11.81 -8.85 -18.43
C ASN A 12 -11.75 -7.33 -18.22
N ASN A 13 -12.09 -6.84 -17.03
CA ASN A 13 -12.01 -5.42 -16.72
C ASN A 13 -10.56 -4.93 -16.58
N ASP A 14 -9.66 -5.76 -16.04
CA ASP A 14 -8.23 -5.44 -15.96
C ASP A 14 -7.64 -5.29 -17.38
N LEU A 15 -7.99 -6.22 -18.28
CA LEU A 15 -7.57 -6.21 -19.69
C LEU A 15 -8.13 -4.97 -20.41
N LYS A 16 -9.44 -4.71 -20.29
CA LYS A 16 -10.11 -3.55 -20.88
C LYS A 16 -9.50 -2.22 -20.39
N SER A 17 -9.12 -2.16 -19.12
CA SER A 17 -8.53 -0.96 -18.50
C SER A 17 -7.03 -0.83 -18.78
N GLY A 18 -6.41 -1.77 -19.50
CA GLY A 18 -4.97 -1.73 -19.81
C GLY A 18 -4.08 -1.76 -18.57
N ILE A 19 -4.49 -2.49 -17.52
CA ILE A 19 -3.72 -2.58 -16.28
C ILE A 19 -2.36 -3.22 -16.55
N LYS A 20 -1.30 -2.57 -16.11
CA LYS A 20 0.06 -3.09 -16.14
C LYS A 20 0.41 -3.69 -14.79
N ILE A 21 1.25 -4.71 -14.79
CA ILE A 21 1.88 -5.23 -13.58
C ILE A 21 3.39 -5.05 -13.71
N PRO A 22 4.06 -4.44 -12.72
CA PRO A 22 5.50 -4.24 -12.78
C PRO A 22 6.24 -5.58 -12.76
N LYS A 23 7.24 -5.72 -13.64
CA LYS A 23 8.14 -6.89 -13.68
C LYS A 23 9.34 -6.75 -12.74
N ILE A 24 9.67 -5.53 -12.33
CA ILE A 24 10.84 -5.22 -11.50
C ILE A 24 10.45 -4.34 -10.31
N LEU A 25 11.26 -4.38 -9.27
CA LEU A 25 11.11 -3.49 -8.12
C LEU A 25 11.71 -2.11 -8.43
N THR A 26 10.84 -1.13 -8.67
CA THR A 26 11.23 0.29 -8.87
C THR A 26 11.11 1.08 -7.57
N LYS A 27 11.60 2.34 -7.58
CA LYS A 27 11.48 3.25 -6.43
C LYS A 27 10.02 3.64 -6.16
N GLU A 28 9.24 3.81 -7.21
CA GLU A 28 7.80 4.12 -7.17
C GLU A 28 7.03 2.97 -6.54
N LEU A 29 7.32 1.73 -6.99
CA LEU A 29 6.72 0.56 -6.38
C LEU A 29 7.12 0.44 -4.91
N ALA A 30 8.39 0.66 -4.57
CA ALA A 30 8.83 0.61 -3.18
C ALA A 30 8.07 1.60 -2.28
N GLU A 31 7.91 2.85 -2.73
CA GLU A 31 7.13 3.88 -2.03
C GLU A 31 5.66 3.48 -1.89
N PHE A 32 5.02 3.01 -2.96
CA PHE A 32 3.64 2.54 -2.91
C PHE A 32 3.45 1.35 -1.96
N LEU A 33 4.41 0.42 -1.91
CA LEU A 33 4.38 -0.68 -0.96
C LEU A 33 4.46 -0.19 0.49
N GLY A 34 5.24 0.87 0.77
CA GLY A 34 5.26 1.53 2.07
C GLY A 34 3.88 2.04 2.48
N ILE A 35 3.22 2.78 1.59
CA ILE A 35 1.86 3.31 1.80
C ILE A 35 0.86 2.16 2.03
N MET A 36 0.95 1.08 1.24
CA MET A 36 0.06 -0.07 1.40
C MET A 36 0.24 -0.81 2.72
N ILE A 37 1.47 -0.86 3.24
CA ILE A 37 1.77 -1.51 4.53
C ILE A 37 1.21 -0.69 5.71
N GLY A 38 1.26 0.64 5.65
CA GLY A 38 0.62 1.52 6.63
C GLY A 38 -0.90 1.54 6.46
N ASP A 39 -1.38 2.42 5.58
CA ASP A 39 -2.81 2.74 5.42
C ASP A 39 -3.59 1.86 4.44
N GLY A 40 -2.90 1.04 3.63
CA GLY A 40 -3.56 0.25 2.59
C GLY A 40 -4.25 -1.02 3.10
N HIS A 41 -5.26 -1.49 2.39
CA HIS A 41 -5.93 -2.77 2.64
C HIS A 41 -6.17 -3.48 1.31
N ILE A 42 -6.11 -4.82 1.34
CA ILE A 42 -6.47 -5.66 0.19
C ILE A 42 -7.48 -6.71 0.61
N GLY A 43 -8.53 -6.87 -0.17
CA GLY A 43 -9.65 -7.74 0.14
C GLY A 43 -10.06 -8.62 -1.03
N LYS A 44 -10.47 -9.84 -0.71
CA LYS A 44 -11.15 -10.76 -1.62
C LYS A 44 -12.49 -11.11 -0.99
N TYR A 45 -13.57 -10.71 -1.64
CA TYR A 45 -14.93 -10.84 -1.13
C TYR A 45 -15.77 -11.72 -2.05
N LYS A 46 -16.64 -12.55 -1.49
CA LYS A 46 -17.63 -13.30 -2.25
C LYS A 46 -18.92 -12.48 -2.28
N ASN A 47 -19.29 -12.00 -3.45
CA ASN A 47 -20.51 -11.24 -3.67
C ASN A 47 -21.56 -12.10 -4.39
N LYS A 48 -22.82 -11.67 -4.32
CA LYS A 48 -23.94 -12.29 -5.03
C LYS A 48 -24.50 -11.30 -6.06
N LEU A 49 -24.87 -11.81 -7.22
CA LEU A 49 -25.63 -11.10 -8.25
C LEU A 49 -26.80 -12.00 -8.66
N GLY A 50 -27.98 -11.74 -8.08
CA GLY A 50 -29.12 -12.65 -8.16
C GLY A 50 -28.77 -14.03 -7.58
N LYS A 51 -28.96 -15.09 -8.37
CA LYS A 51 -28.62 -16.48 -8.00
C LYS A 51 -27.13 -16.81 -8.15
N ASN A 52 -26.36 -15.97 -8.83
CA ASN A 52 -24.95 -16.22 -9.11
C ASN A 52 -24.05 -15.61 -8.02
N SER A 53 -22.91 -16.25 -7.75
CA SER A 53 -21.88 -15.68 -6.86
C SER A 53 -20.61 -15.37 -7.65
N TYR A 54 -19.96 -14.26 -7.33
CA TYR A 54 -18.72 -13.84 -7.95
C TYR A 54 -17.71 -13.38 -6.90
N LEU A 55 -16.44 -13.34 -7.29
CA LEU A 55 -15.35 -12.88 -6.44
C LEU A 55 -15.00 -11.44 -6.80
N HIS A 56 -15.06 -10.57 -5.80
CA HIS A 56 -14.67 -9.17 -5.88
C HIS A 56 -13.29 -8.98 -5.23
N TYR A 57 -12.40 -8.29 -5.93
CA TYR A 57 -11.02 -8.07 -5.54
C TYR A 57 -10.80 -6.58 -5.41
N GLU A 58 -10.66 -6.11 -4.18
CA GLU A 58 -10.57 -4.69 -3.85
C GLU A 58 -9.23 -4.40 -3.21
N MET A 59 -8.74 -3.20 -3.45
CA MET A 59 -7.79 -2.54 -2.59
C MET A 59 -8.24 -1.13 -2.27
N ASN A 60 -7.94 -0.70 -1.06
CA ASN A 60 -8.19 0.66 -0.63
C ASN A 60 -7.04 1.22 0.21
N ILE A 61 -6.95 2.54 0.22
CA ILE A 61 -6.06 3.31 1.10
C ILE A 61 -6.95 4.35 1.77
N CYS A 62 -6.91 4.39 3.10
CA CYS A 62 -7.67 5.32 3.91
C CYS A 62 -6.75 6.40 4.45
N GLY A 63 -7.20 7.65 4.50
CA GLY A 63 -6.39 8.74 5.03
C GLY A 63 -7.25 9.84 5.67
N ASN A 64 -6.59 10.85 6.23
CA ASN A 64 -7.28 12.02 6.76
C ASN A 64 -7.63 13.01 5.63
N ILE A 65 -8.73 13.75 5.79
CA ILE A 65 -9.13 14.79 4.85
C ILE A 65 -8.12 15.94 4.73
N LYS A 66 -7.31 16.18 5.77
CA LYS A 66 -6.21 17.16 5.74
C LYS A 66 -5.17 16.83 4.68
N ASP A 67 -4.97 15.54 4.39
CA ASP A 67 -3.98 15.06 3.42
C ASP A 67 -4.59 14.84 2.03
N LYS A 68 -5.81 15.34 1.79
CA LYS A 68 -6.56 15.15 0.54
C LYS A 68 -5.72 15.41 -0.70
N ASN A 69 -4.90 16.46 -0.71
CA ASN A 69 -4.08 16.78 -1.88
C ASN A 69 -3.01 15.71 -2.15
N TYR A 70 -2.29 15.28 -1.10
CA TYR A 70 -1.30 14.20 -1.18
C TYR A 70 -1.92 12.93 -1.77
N TYR A 71 -3.05 12.50 -1.25
CA TYR A 71 -3.70 11.29 -1.72
C TYR A 71 -4.31 11.44 -3.13
N LYS A 72 -5.00 12.55 -3.42
CA LYS A 72 -5.64 12.76 -4.72
C LYS A 72 -4.63 12.90 -5.86
N THR A 73 -3.48 13.51 -5.59
CA THR A 73 -2.46 13.81 -6.61
C THR A 73 -1.31 12.80 -6.54
N HIS A 74 -0.46 12.89 -5.52
CA HIS A 74 0.76 12.09 -5.38
C HIS A 74 0.49 10.59 -5.39
N VAL A 75 -0.32 10.08 -4.46
CA VAL A 75 -0.60 8.63 -4.37
C VAL A 75 -1.27 8.08 -5.63
N ASN A 76 -2.15 8.88 -6.23
CA ASN A 76 -2.87 8.51 -7.44
C ASN A 76 -1.98 8.52 -8.70
N ASN A 77 -1.06 9.47 -8.80
CA ASN A 77 -0.05 9.52 -9.87
C ASN A 77 0.95 8.38 -9.72
N LEU A 78 1.43 8.13 -8.50
CA LEU A 78 2.29 7.00 -8.18
C LEU A 78 1.65 5.66 -8.60
N PHE A 79 0.37 5.47 -8.26
CA PHE A 79 -0.39 4.28 -8.66
C PHE A 79 -0.57 4.17 -10.18
N PHE A 80 -0.79 5.30 -10.86
CA PHE A 80 -0.88 5.35 -12.31
C PHE A 80 0.43 4.97 -13.01
N GLU A 81 1.57 5.46 -12.52
CA GLU A 81 2.88 5.10 -13.06
C GLU A 81 3.17 3.60 -12.94
N ILE A 82 2.77 2.98 -11.83
CA ILE A 82 3.03 1.56 -11.57
C ILE A 82 2.08 0.65 -12.36
N PHE A 83 0.78 0.96 -12.37
CA PHE A 83 -0.26 0.04 -12.84
C PHE A 83 -1.04 0.53 -14.06
N ASN A 84 -0.75 1.73 -14.57
CA ASN A 84 -1.47 2.37 -15.68
C ASN A 84 -2.98 2.54 -15.41
N THR A 85 -3.34 2.80 -14.14
CA THR A 85 -4.71 3.09 -13.73
C THR A 85 -4.70 3.99 -12.50
N LYS A 86 -5.76 4.74 -12.25
CA LYS A 86 -5.96 5.55 -11.04
C LYS A 86 -6.90 4.87 -10.06
N PHE A 87 -6.83 5.26 -8.79
CA PHE A 87 -7.86 4.97 -7.80
C PHE A 87 -9.10 5.83 -8.02
N ASN A 88 -10.25 5.28 -7.65
CA ASN A 88 -11.45 6.07 -7.42
C ASN A 88 -11.29 6.80 -6.07
N PHE A 89 -11.50 8.11 -6.06
CA PHE A 89 -11.29 8.95 -4.89
C PHE A 89 -12.63 9.34 -4.25
N PHE A 90 -12.78 9.06 -2.95
CA PHE A 90 -13.99 9.35 -2.19
C PHE A 90 -13.65 10.17 -0.94
N THR A 91 -14.53 11.11 -0.59
CA THR A 91 -14.45 11.86 0.68
C THR A 91 -15.62 11.48 1.58
N ILE A 92 -15.34 11.07 2.82
CA ILE A 92 -16.34 10.83 3.85
C ILE A 92 -16.28 12.00 4.84
N LYS A 93 -16.96 13.10 4.51
CA LYS A 93 -16.92 14.35 5.28
C LYS A 93 -17.25 14.15 6.76
N LYS A 94 -18.28 13.35 7.07
CA LYS A 94 -18.70 13.04 8.46
C LYS A 94 -17.61 12.37 9.31
N LYS A 95 -16.61 11.73 8.69
CA LYS A 95 -15.51 11.02 9.36
C LYS A 95 -14.16 11.72 9.19
N ASN A 96 -14.12 12.91 8.58
CA ASN A 96 -12.87 13.59 8.19
C ASN A 96 -11.90 12.65 7.45
N ALA A 97 -12.45 11.75 6.65
CA ALA A 97 -11.70 10.67 6.03
C ALA A 97 -11.79 10.73 4.50
N ILE A 98 -10.76 10.19 3.87
CA ILE A 98 -10.71 9.96 2.43
C ILE A 98 -10.50 8.47 2.19
N ILE A 99 -10.99 7.98 1.05
CA ILE A 99 -10.78 6.61 0.62
C ILE A 99 -10.37 6.64 -0.85
N LEU A 100 -9.22 6.05 -1.14
CA LEU A 100 -8.83 5.64 -2.48
C LEU A 100 -9.23 4.19 -2.63
N ARG A 101 -10.03 3.84 -3.64
CA ARG A 101 -10.46 2.45 -3.87
C ARG A 101 -10.23 2.06 -5.32
N LYS A 102 -9.71 0.86 -5.53
CA LYS A 102 -9.57 0.26 -6.87
C LYS A 102 -9.93 -1.21 -6.81
N ASP A 103 -10.75 -1.60 -7.77
CA ASP A 103 -11.07 -3.00 -8.02
C ASP A 103 -10.17 -3.51 -9.14
N SER A 104 -9.35 -4.51 -8.82
CA SER A 104 -8.50 -5.19 -9.80
C SER A 104 -8.08 -6.55 -9.30
N LYS A 105 -8.38 -7.58 -10.11
CA LYS A 105 -7.95 -8.94 -9.82
C LYS A 105 -6.45 -9.07 -10.02
N ALA A 106 -5.91 -8.51 -11.10
CA ALA A 106 -4.48 -8.56 -11.39
C ALA A 106 -3.63 -7.92 -10.27
N ILE A 107 -3.98 -6.70 -9.84
CA ILE A 107 -3.21 -5.98 -8.81
C ILE A 107 -3.38 -6.67 -7.44
N TYR A 108 -4.57 -7.18 -7.10
CA TYR A 108 -4.75 -7.97 -5.88
C TYR A 108 -3.83 -9.20 -5.87
N PHE A 109 -3.76 -9.97 -6.96
CA PHE A 109 -2.89 -11.14 -7.05
C PHE A 109 -1.42 -10.75 -6.96
N PHE A 110 -1.02 -9.64 -7.57
CA PHE A 110 0.33 -9.11 -7.44
C PHE A 110 0.68 -8.80 -5.97
N LEU A 111 -0.13 -7.98 -5.28
CA LEU A 111 0.16 -7.61 -3.89
C LEU A 111 0.09 -8.80 -2.93
N SER A 112 -0.89 -9.69 -3.09
CA SER A 112 -1.08 -10.82 -2.16
C SER A 112 -0.18 -12.02 -2.44
N LYS A 113 0.09 -12.36 -3.71
CA LYS A 113 0.82 -13.59 -4.09
C LYS A 113 2.27 -13.37 -4.49
N ILE A 114 2.60 -12.19 -5.01
CA ILE A 114 3.97 -11.88 -5.42
C ILE A 114 4.69 -11.07 -4.34
N ILE A 115 4.06 -10.00 -3.84
CA ILE A 115 4.65 -9.17 -2.78
C ILE A 115 4.48 -9.81 -1.40
N GLY A 116 3.34 -10.47 -1.17
CA GLY A 116 3.03 -11.15 0.09
C GLY A 116 2.37 -10.26 1.14
N ILE A 117 1.64 -9.22 0.70
CA ILE A 117 0.82 -8.39 1.60
C ILE A 117 -0.40 -9.21 2.06
N PRO A 118 -0.62 -9.41 3.37
CA PRO A 118 -1.80 -10.09 3.87
C PRO A 118 -3.03 -9.18 3.86
N SER A 119 -4.23 -9.79 3.82
CA SER A 119 -5.48 -9.04 3.98
C SER A 119 -5.74 -8.55 5.42
N ARG A 120 -5.11 -9.16 6.43
CA ARG A 120 -5.18 -8.73 7.82
C ARG A 120 -3.87 -8.08 8.25
N LYS A 121 -3.97 -6.99 9.00
CA LYS A 121 -2.84 -6.15 9.43
C LYS A 121 -2.10 -6.66 10.68
N ASP A 122 -2.64 -7.63 11.40
CA ASP A 122 -2.02 -8.21 12.58
C ASP A 122 -0.69 -8.93 12.26
N ASN A 123 -0.60 -9.53 11.07
CA ASN A 123 0.56 -10.30 10.63
C ASN A 123 1.30 -9.65 9.45
N VAL A 124 1.15 -8.34 9.25
CA VAL A 124 1.86 -7.64 8.18
C VAL A 124 3.37 -7.59 8.47
N SER A 125 4.20 -7.73 7.44
CA SER A 125 5.66 -7.68 7.53
C SER A 125 6.20 -6.88 6.35
N ILE A 126 7.46 -6.41 6.46
CA ILE A 126 8.13 -5.77 5.33
C ILE A 126 8.29 -6.82 4.23
N PRO A 127 7.84 -6.54 2.99
CA PRO A 127 7.98 -7.48 1.89
C PRO A 127 9.44 -7.89 1.67
N SER A 128 9.67 -9.19 1.42
CA SER A 128 11.03 -9.72 1.25
C SER A 128 11.82 -9.04 0.11
N CYS A 129 11.11 -8.55 -0.91
CA CYS A 129 11.69 -7.78 -2.01
C CYS A 129 12.29 -6.44 -1.56
N ILE A 130 11.70 -5.79 -0.55
CA ILE A 130 12.23 -4.57 0.06
C ILE A 130 13.42 -4.88 0.96
N LEU A 131 13.33 -5.94 1.78
CA LEU A 131 14.41 -6.35 2.69
C LEU A 131 15.71 -6.69 1.94
N ARG A 132 15.58 -7.37 0.79
CA ARG A 132 16.71 -7.68 -0.12
C ARG A 132 17.05 -6.52 -1.08
N GLY A 133 16.27 -5.45 -1.07
CA GLY A 133 16.47 -4.29 -1.94
C GLY A 133 17.71 -3.47 -1.54
N SER A 134 18.15 -2.61 -2.46
CA SER A 134 19.22 -1.66 -2.20
C SER A 134 18.83 -0.62 -1.14
N LYS A 135 19.81 0.11 -0.59
CA LYS A 135 19.56 1.22 0.34
C LYS A 135 18.56 2.24 -0.22
N LYS A 136 18.62 2.51 -1.53
CA LYS A 136 17.68 3.38 -2.23
C LYS A 136 16.25 2.81 -2.21
N VAL A 137 16.07 1.54 -2.55
CA VAL A 137 14.74 0.90 -2.48
C VAL A 137 14.17 0.97 -1.06
N LYS A 138 15.01 0.66 -0.07
CA LYS A 138 14.65 0.73 1.35
C LYS A 138 14.23 2.14 1.77
N SER A 139 14.94 3.18 1.32
CA SER A 139 14.60 4.56 1.65
C SER A 139 13.27 5.01 1.03
N TYR A 140 12.97 4.61 -0.21
CA TYR A 140 11.68 4.93 -0.83
C TYR A 140 10.53 4.19 -0.16
N PHE A 141 10.72 2.93 0.23
CA PHE A 141 9.74 2.22 1.04
C PHE A 141 9.50 2.91 2.38
N LEU A 142 10.57 3.30 3.09
CA LEU A 142 10.46 3.98 4.38
C LEU A 142 9.75 5.32 4.24
N LYS A 143 10.00 6.07 3.16
CA LYS A 143 9.28 7.31 2.85
C LYS A 143 7.77 7.07 2.79
N GLY A 144 7.31 6.16 1.93
CA GLY A 144 5.88 5.88 1.79
C GLY A 144 5.25 5.30 3.06
N PHE A 145 6.01 4.51 3.83
CA PHE A 145 5.54 3.97 5.11
C PHE A 145 5.43 5.06 6.19
N ALA A 146 6.39 5.98 6.25
CA ALA A 146 6.38 7.10 7.18
C ALA A 146 5.27 8.11 6.86
N ASP A 147 5.04 8.40 5.57
CA ASP A 147 3.95 9.28 5.13
C ASP A 147 2.55 8.74 5.50
N ALA A 148 2.43 7.44 5.79
CA ALA A 148 1.19 6.79 6.21
C ALA A 148 1.08 6.65 7.74
N ASP A 149 2.03 5.97 8.37
CA ASP A 149 1.90 5.53 9.77
C ASP A 149 2.67 6.40 10.78
N PHE A 150 3.55 7.30 10.33
CA PHE A 150 4.45 8.03 11.22
C PHE A 150 3.95 9.46 11.46
N CYS A 151 4.30 9.99 12.63
CA CYS A 151 4.06 11.37 13.00
C CYS A 151 5.33 12.02 13.53
N LEU A 152 5.48 13.31 13.23
CA LEU A 152 6.52 14.13 13.84
C LEU A 152 6.01 14.63 15.19
N THR A 153 6.71 14.27 16.24
CA THR A 153 6.39 14.67 17.62
C THR A 153 7.61 15.34 18.26
N VAL A 154 7.38 16.17 19.27
CA VAL A 154 8.47 16.74 20.06
C VAL A 154 8.50 16.00 21.40
N LYS A 155 9.64 15.39 21.74
CA LYS A 155 9.83 14.86 23.09
C LYS A 155 10.25 15.99 24.02
N TYR A 156 9.58 16.07 25.16
CA TYR A 156 9.82 17.05 26.20
C TYR A 156 10.51 16.35 27.37
N LYS A 157 11.82 16.05 27.31
CA LYS A 157 12.71 15.75 28.49
C LYS A 157 14.09 15.19 28.06
N PRO A 158 15.19 15.63 28.69
CA PRO A 158 15.40 16.89 29.41
C PRO A 158 15.49 18.11 28.45
N ASN A 159 15.74 17.89 27.15
CA ASN A 159 15.70 18.91 26.09
C ASN A 159 14.57 18.63 25.10
N LYS A 160 14.07 19.66 24.41
CA LYS A 160 13.11 19.51 23.31
C LYS A 160 13.85 19.06 22.06
N TYR A 161 13.47 17.92 21.50
CA TYR A 161 13.99 17.48 20.20
C TYR A 161 12.88 16.81 19.39
N PRO A 162 12.87 17.00 18.05
CA PRO A 162 11.92 16.32 17.17
C PRO A 162 12.21 14.82 17.13
N VAL A 163 11.15 14.03 17.11
CA VAL A 163 11.18 12.57 17.02
C VAL A 163 10.11 12.11 16.05
N ILE A 164 10.50 11.22 15.15
CA ILE A 164 9.57 10.50 14.30
C ILE A 164 9.05 9.31 15.11
N HIS A 165 7.73 9.27 15.29
CA HIS A 165 7.05 8.22 16.03
C HIS A 165 6.12 7.46 15.09
N GLY A 166 6.13 6.13 15.17
CA GLY A 166 5.24 5.26 14.41
C GLY A 166 4.74 4.13 15.29
N THR A 167 3.49 3.72 15.09
CA THR A 167 2.89 2.59 15.82
C THR A 167 2.35 1.58 14.83
N SER A 168 2.39 0.29 15.19
CA SER A 168 1.77 -0.75 14.38
C SER A 168 1.27 -1.87 15.26
N LYS A 169 0.18 -2.51 14.86
CA LYS A 169 -0.33 -3.72 15.52
C LYS A 169 0.60 -4.92 15.32
N SER A 170 1.36 -4.95 14.23
CA SER A 170 2.27 -6.06 13.92
C SER A 170 3.61 -5.91 14.63
N LYS A 171 3.86 -6.79 15.60
CA LYS A 171 5.18 -6.89 16.27
C LYS A 171 6.30 -7.21 15.29
N THR A 172 5.99 -8.00 14.25
CA THR A 172 6.94 -8.36 13.20
C THR A 172 7.38 -7.13 12.41
N LEU A 173 6.42 -6.27 12.01
CA LEU A 173 6.72 -5.03 11.30
C LEU A 173 7.61 -4.11 12.15
N ILE A 174 7.29 -3.92 13.43
CA ILE A 174 8.10 -3.11 14.35
C ILE A 174 9.54 -3.63 14.43
N THR A 175 9.69 -4.94 14.64
CA THR A 175 11.01 -5.57 14.80
C THR A 175 11.84 -5.47 13.52
N GLN A 176 11.21 -5.69 12.35
CA GLN A 176 11.89 -5.59 11.06
C GLN A 176 12.28 -4.15 10.75
N SER A 177 11.41 -3.17 11.02
CA SER A 177 11.71 -1.75 10.79
C SER A 177 12.91 -1.29 11.62
N SER A 178 12.94 -1.65 12.90
CA SER A 178 14.07 -1.32 13.80
C SER A 178 15.39 -1.95 13.37
N LYS A 179 15.38 -3.15 12.78
CA LYS A 179 16.61 -3.84 12.34
C LYS A 179 17.11 -3.39 10.97
N ASN A 180 16.24 -2.96 10.07
CA ASN A 180 16.57 -2.79 8.65
C ASN A 180 16.71 -1.33 8.19
N PHE A 181 16.29 -0.36 8.99
CA PHE A 181 16.33 1.08 8.65
C PHE A 181 17.11 1.93 9.66
N LYS A 182 18.15 1.35 10.27
CA LYS A 182 19.12 2.11 11.08
C LYS A 182 20.15 2.82 10.19
#